data_AF-A0A2V7QRU9-F1
#
_entry.id   AF-A0A2V7QRU9-F1
#
_cell.length_a   1.000
_cell.length_b   1.000
_cell.length_c   1.000
_cell.angle_alpha   90.00
_cell.angle_beta   90.00
_cell.angle_gamma   90.00
#
_symmetry.space_group_name_H-M   'P 1'
#
loop_
_entity.id
_entity.type
_entity.pdbx_description
1 polymer ?
#
loop_
_entity_poly.entity_id
_entity_poly.type
_entity_poly.pdbx_seq_one_letter_code
_entity_poly.pdbx_strand_id
1 'polypeptide(L)'
;MPAGLRKPLYVRDDDYRLSFAYGNFATLSNVKERDIERILEYRLSPLYVSVHATNHDARKILLNNQRVPDIKAQLSRLAKGGIQFHCQMVIVPGLNDQAVLDESLTDLWDMRDAVLSAAVVPVGLTQFSHLYSGRKMDRDTARSILAQVERWGRRAMRLRGETWVFGSDELYLLAERELPGPKHYGEFAQIENGVGAVTSLRMRVAAGLDRVAHREGQRIGVVTGFAMAPLMKPLLDSLRGVTGAEFELIVAENSLFGPTITTAGLLVGRDIMSALSDRHDLDIALIPAETINEDRVFLDDYTLEAVRESLPMPIFPSYEFIDVLQSEASGILA
;
A
#
# COMPACT_ATOMS: atom_id res chain seq x y z
N MET A 1 12.03 -13.95 3.42
CA MET A 1 12.36 -13.70 2.00
C MET A 1 13.13 -14.90 1.44
N PRO A 2 12.85 -15.39 0.22
CA PRO A 2 13.61 -16.46 -0.43
C PRO A 2 15.06 -16.05 -0.71
N ALA A 3 15.98 -17.01 -0.77
CA ALA A 3 17.39 -16.78 -1.06
C ALA A 3 17.59 -16.46 -2.56
N GLY A 4 18.32 -15.37 -2.88
CA GLY A 4 18.70 -15.01 -4.25
C GLY A 4 18.35 -13.58 -4.70
N LEU A 5 17.54 -12.84 -3.93
CA LEU A 5 17.15 -11.48 -4.28
C LEU A 5 18.26 -10.46 -3.93
N ARG A 6 18.40 -9.41 -4.76
CA ARG A 6 19.51 -8.44 -4.75
C ARG A 6 19.82 -7.90 -3.33
N LYS A 7 21.10 -7.72 -3.01
CA LYS A 7 21.63 -7.14 -1.76
C LYS A 7 21.00 -5.79 -1.30
N PRO A 8 20.45 -4.89 -2.16
CA PRO A 8 19.80 -3.66 -1.70
C PRO A 8 18.45 -3.86 -1.00
N LEU A 9 17.75 -4.99 -1.21
CA LEU A 9 16.45 -5.21 -0.56
C LEU A 9 16.56 -5.49 0.94
N TYR A 10 17.68 -6.05 1.40
CA TYR A 10 17.95 -6.28 2.83
C TYR A 10 18.19 -5.00 3.64
N VAL A 11 18.33 -3.84 2.97
CA VAL A 11 18.66 -2.54 3.59
C VAL A 11 17.40 -1.68 3.83
N ARG A 12 16.20 -2.16 3.46
CA ARG A 12 14.98 -1.32 3.42
C ARG A 12 14.22 -1.15 4.73
N ASP A 13 14.18 -2.15 5.62
CA ASP A 13 13.21 -2.14 6.74
C ASP A 13 13.59 -1.26 7.95
N ASP A 14 14.84 -0.77 8.04
CA ASP A 14 15.32 0.00 9.21
C ASP A 14 16.12 1.26 8.86
N ASP A 15 16.19 1.66 7.58
CA ASP A 15 16.89 2.89 7.21
C ASP A 15 15.96 4.12 7.36
N TYR A 16 16.13 4.85 8.47
CA TYR A 16 15.39 6.10 8.71
C TYR A 16 15.58 7.15 7.61
N ARG A 17 16.65 7.05 6.80
CA ARG A 17 16.87 7.94 5.65
C ARG A 17 15.91 7.61 4.52
N LEU A 18 15.65 6.33 4.27
CA LEU A 18 14.65 5.88 3.32
C LEU A 18 13.23 6.16 3.81
N SER A 19 13.04 6.18 5.13
CA SER A 19 11.79 6.61 5.74
C SER A 19 11.47 8.07 5.46
N PHE A 20 12.42 8.97 5.73
CA PHE A 20 12.27 10.39 5.44
C PHE A 20 12.16 10.70 3.93
N ALA A 21 12.99 10.06 3.10
CA ALA A 21 13.08 10.39 1.68
C ALA A 21 11.96 9.81 0.82
N TYR A 22 11.39 8.66 1.21
CA TYR A 22 10.47 7.90 0.34
C TYR A 22 9.22 7.39 1.07
N GLY A 23 8.95 7.85 2.30
CA GLY A 23 7.76 7.40 3.03
C GLY A 23 7.82 5.96 3.56
N ASN A 24 8.99 5.32 3.56
CA ASN A 24 9.14 3.94 4.02
C ASN A 24 8.99 3.83 5.55
N PHE A 25 8.20 2.87 6.02
CA PHE A 25 7.95 2.73 7.46
C PHE A 25 9.09 1.96 8.15
N ALA A 26 9.91 2.68 8.93
CA ALA A 26 10.98 2.08 9.71
C ALA A 26 10.44 1.57 11.06
N THR A 27 10.86 0.37 11.48
CA THR A 27 10.44 -0.16 12.80
C THR A 27 11.16 0.50 13.97
N LEU A 28 12.25 1.22 13.71
CA LEU A 28 13.16 1.77 14.73
C LEU A 28 13.73 0.71 15.69
N SER A 29 13.63 -0.57 15.35
CA SER A 29 14.02 -1.68 16.24
C SER A 29 15.54 -1.81 16.39
N ASN A 30 16.30 -1.40 15.38
CA ASN A 30 17.76 -1.50 15.31
C ASN A 30 18.48 -0.13 15.29
N VAL A 31 17.78 0.95 15.61
CA VAL A 31 18.34 2.32 15.59
C VAL A 31 19.26 2.52 16.78
N LYS A 32 20.52 2.89 16.51
CA LYS A 32 21.53 3.14 17.56
C LYS A 32 21.44 4.59 18.06
N GLU A 33 22.09 4.85 19.19
CA GLU A 33 22.14 6.18 19.80
C GLU A 33 22.63 7.27 18.83
N ARG A 34 23.72 6.99 18.11
CA ARG A 34 24.25 7.87 17.05
C ARG A 34 23.25 8.17 15.92
N ASP A 35 22.33 7.24 15.65
CA ASP A 35 21.34 7.40 14.59
C ASP A 35 20.20 8.31 15.07
N ILE A 36 19.80 8.18 16.35
CA ILE A 36 18.90 9.14 17.01
C ILE A 36 19.51 10.55 17.04
N GLU A 37 20.78 10.68 17.41
CA GLU A 37 21.48 11.98 17.41
C GLU A 37 21.47 12.63 16.02
N ARG A 38 21.74 11.85 14.96
CA ARG A 38 21.69 12.34 13.58
C ARG A 38 20.29 12.76 13.13
N ILE A 39 19.26 12.01 13.49
CA ILE A 39 17.87 12.39 13.20
C ILE A 39 17.56 13.76 13.80
N LEU A 40 18.01 13.98 15.04
CA LEU A 40 17.82 15.23 15.76
C LEU A 40 18.66 16.38 15.19
N GLU A 41 19.94 16.13 14.92
CA GLU A 41 20.88 17.09 14.35
C GLU A 41 20.41 17.61 13.00
N TYR A 42 19.99 16.70 12.11
CA TYR A 42 19.51 17.04 10.77
C TYR A 42 18.01 17.34 10.70
N ARG A 43 17.28 17.24 11.83
CA ARG A 43 15.83 17.44 11.91
C ARG A 43 15.04 16.67 10.85
N LEU A 44 15.35 15.38 10.68
CA LEU A 44 14.68 14.53 9.70
C LEU A 44 13.22 14.32 10.10
N SER A 45 12.31 15.10 9.52
CA SER A 45 10.90 15.17 9.91
C SER A 45 10.01 15.51 8.70
N PRO A 46 8.82 14.89 8.56
CA PRO A 46 8.31 13.81 9.41
C PRO A 46 9.01 12.47 9.13
N LEU A 47 9.02 11.57 10.13
CA LEU A 47 9.45 10.17 9.97
C LEU A 47 8.25 9.24 9.84
N TYR A 48 8.40 8.21 9.02
CA TYR A 48 7.39 7.17 8.83
C TYR A 48 7.77 5.96 9.69
N VAL A 49 7.00 5.67 10.74
CA VAL A 49 7.37 4.72 11.80
C VAL A 49 6.37 3.58 11.89
N SER A 50 6.85 2.34 11.70
CA SER A 50 6.07 1.14 11.98
C SER A 50 6.10 0.84 13.48
N VAL A 51 5.05 1.27 14.18
CA VAL A 51 4.93 1.16 15.63
C VAL A 51 4.53 -0.26 16.03
N HIS A 52 3.64 -0.90 15.25
CA HIS A 52 2.94 -2.16 15.55
C HIS A 52 2.07 -2.10 16.82
N ALA A 53 2.68 -1.84 17.98
CA ALA A 53 2.01 -1.63 19.26
C ALA A 53 2.89 -0.76 20.16
N THR A 54 2.29 0.09 21.00
CA THR A 54 3.03 0.82 22.05
C THR A 54 3.25 -0.02 23.31
N ASN A 55 2.41 -1.04 23.52
CA ASN A 55 2.62 -2.04 24.55
C ASN A 55 3.91 -2.82 24.27
N HIS A 56 4.90 -2.68 25.14
CA HIS A 56 6.26 -3.18 24.88
C HIS A 56 6.32 -4.70 24.75
N ASP A 57 5.52 -5.44 25.53
CA ASP A 57 5.53 -6.90 25.50
C ASP A 57 4.84 -7.45 24.24
N ALA A 58 3.71 -6.88 23.84
CA ALA A 58 3.10 -7.19 22.55
C ALA A 58 4.08 -6.90 21.40
N ARG A 59 4.79 -5.77 21.46
CA ARG A 59 5.76 -5.37 20.45
C ARG A 59 6.97 -6.32 20.34
N LYS A 60 7.49 -6.83 21.46
CA LYS A 60 8.56 -7.85 21.47
C LYS A 60 8.13 -9.12 20.72
N ILE A 61 6.88 -9.54 20.89
CA ILE A 61 6.31 -10.70 20.22
C ILE A 61 6.12 -10.41 18.72
N LEU A 62 5.48 -9.29 18.38
CA LEU A 62 5.21 -8.87 16.99
C LEU A 62 6.48 -8.82 16.14
N LEU A 63 7.56 -8.28 16.70
CA LEU A 63 8.84 -8.12 16.01
C LEU A 63 9.79 -9.30 16.20
N ASN A 64 9.37 -10.34 16.93
CA ASN A 64 10.22 -11.47 17.33
C ASN A 64 11.59 -11.02 17.88
N ASN A 65 11.59 -9.95 18.67
CA ASN A 65 12.79 -9.32 19.18
C ASN A 65 12.61 -8.94 20.65
N GLN A 66 13.10 -9.80 21.54
CA GLN A 66 13.04 -9.60 22.99
C GLN A 66 13.85 -8.39 23.48
N ARG A 67 14.79 -7.90 22.66
CA ARG A 67 15.64 -6.74 22.98
C ARG A 67 15.18 -5.46 22.28
N VAL A 68 14.01 -5.47 21.64
CA VAL A 68 13.52 -4.28 20.95
C VAL A 68 13.38 -3.11 21.94
N PRO A 69 13.85 -1.90 21.60
CA PRO A 69 13.65 -0.74 22.45
C PRO A 69 12.17 -0.43 22.68
N ASP A 70 11.88 0.26 23.78
CA ASP A 70 10.55 0.83 24.01
C ASP A 70 10.30 1.96 23.01
N ILE A 71 9.32 1.74 22.13
CA ILE A 71 8.96 2.67 21.08
C ILE A 71 8.42 3.98 21.64
N LYS A 72 7.74 3.96 22.80
CA LYS A 72 7.22 5.18 23.43
C LYS A 72 8.35 6.09 23.87
N ALA A 73 9.39 5.53 24.47
CA ALA A 73 10.58 6.27 24.86
C ALA A 73 11.30 6.85 23.64
N GLN A 74 11.43 6.09 22.55
CA GLN A 74 12.04 6.56 21.31
C GLN A 74 11.26 7.73 20.69
N LEU A 75 9.95 7.56 20.47
CA LEU A 75 9.08 8.59 19.90
C LEU A 75 9.05 9.85 20.78
N SER A 76 8.94 9.69 22.10
CA SER A 76 8.94 10.82 23.03
C SER A 76 10.24 11.62 23.00
N ARG A 77 11.38 10.94 22.87
CA ARG A 77 12.69 11.60 22.76
C ARG A 77 12.81 12.39 21.46
N LEU A 78 12.43 11.76 20.34
CA LEU A 78 12.47 12.40 19.02
C LEU A 78 11.48 13.58 18.94
N ALA A 79 10.27 13.42 19.48
CA ALA A 79 9.26 14.47 19.58
C ALA A 79 9.75 15.71 20.35
N LYS A 80 10.46 15.50 21.48
CA LYS A 80 11.08 16.61 22.25
C LYS A 80 12.11 17.38 21.43
N GLY A 81 12.73 16.73 20.45
CA GLY A 81 13.64 17.35 19.50
C GLY A 81 12.96 18.00 18.28
N GLY A 82 11.62 18.01 18.24
CA GLY A 82 10.83 18.62 17.16
C GLY A 82 10.57 17.69 15.96
N ILE A 83 10.80 16.38 16.10
CA ILE A 83 10.52 15.42 15.04
C ILE A 83 9.04 15.02 15.08
N GLN A 84 8.41 15.01 13.91
CA GLN A 84 7.02 14.58 13.72
C GLN A 84 6.95 13.21 13.05
N PHE A 85 5.80 12.53 13.15
CA PHE A 85 5.64 11.14 12.73
C PHE A 85 4.36 10.89 11.96
N HIS A 86 4.48 10.08 10.91
CA HIS A 86 3.40 9.24 10.39
C HIS A 86 3.60 7.84 10.96
N CYS A 87 2.61 7.31 11.68
CA CYS A 87 2.70 6.02 12.33
C CYS A 87 1.92 4.94 11.57
N GLN A 88 2.37 3.69 11.65
CA GLN A 88 1.66 2.53 11.14
C GLN A 88 1.57 1.45 12.24
N MET A 89 0.43 0.78 12.33
CA MET A 89 0.21 -0.39 13.18
C MET A 89 -0.28 -1.55 12.31
N VAL A 90 0.59 -2.54 12.10
CA VAL A 90 0.22 -3.81 11.47
C VAL A 90 -0.45 -4.71 12.52
N ILE A 91 -1.73 -5.00 12.33
CA ILE A 91 -2.57 -5.69 13.31
C ILE A 91 -2.57 -7.20 13.06
N VAL A 92 -2.18 -7.91 14.11
CA VAL A 92 -2.20 -9.36 14.26
C VAL A 92 -3.36 -9.71 15.21
N PRO A 93 -4.41 -10.39 14.73
CA PRO A 93 -5.55 -10.77 15.56
C PRO A 93 -5.16 -11.52 16.83
N GLY A 94 -5.67 -11.08 17.98
CA GLY A 94 -5.39 -11.64 19.29
C GLY A 94 -4.05 -11.25 19.92
N LEU A 95 -3.24 -10.41 19.26
CA LEU A 95 -1.94 -9.95 19.79
C LEU A 95 -1.90 -8.44 20.01
N ASN A 96 -2.29 -7.65 19.00
CA ASN A 96 -2.32 -6.18 19.10
C ASN A 96 -3.62 -5.54 18.58
N ASP A 97 -4.71 -6.30 18.54
CA ASP A 97 -6.06 -5.76 18.34
C ASP A 97 -6.73 -5.40 19.68
N GLN A 98 -7.99 -4.95 19.61
CA GLN A 98 -8.84 -4.63 20.77
C GLN A 98 -8.14 -3.70 21.79
N ALA A 99 -7.99 -4.13 23.04
CA ALA A 99 -7.42 -3.32 24.11
C ALA A 99 -6.00 -2.81 23.82
N VAL A 100 -5.16 -3.60 23.16
CA VAL A 100 -3.79 -3.20 22.81
C VAL A 100 -3.79 -2.15 21.70
N LEU A 101 -4.73 -2.24 20.76
CA LEU A 101 -4.93 -1.20 19.75
C LEU A 101 -5.41 0.10 20.39
N ASP A 102 -6.37 0.04 21.31
CA ASP A 102 -6.85 1.22 22.04
C ASP A 102 -5.78 1.86 22.93
N GLU A 103 -4.94 1.05 23.58
CA GLU A 103 -3.74 1.52 24.29
C GLU A 103 -2.82 2.28 23.33
N SER A 104 -2.50 1.68 22.18
CA SER A 104 -1.60 2.26 21.18
C SER A 104 -2.13 3.56 20.59
N LEU A 105 -3.42 3.62 20.26
CA LEU A 105 -4.06 4.82 19.75
C LEU A 105 -4.11 5.93 20.81
N THR A 106 -4.30 5.59 22.07
CA THR A 106 -4.27 6.56 23.18
C THR A 106 -2.86 7.13 23.36
N ASP A 107 -1.86 6.27 23.44
CA ASP A 107 -0.47 6.68 23.60
C ASP A 107 -0.01 7.59 22.45
N LEU A 108 -0.31 7.23 21.20
CA LEU A 108 0.03 8.05 20.03
C LEU A 108 -0.78 9.36 19.98
N TRP A 109 -2.04 9.33 20.40
CA TRP A 109 -2.88 10.54 20.48
C TRP A 109 -2.33 11.55 21.48
N ASP A 110 -1.84 11.06 22.62
CA ASP A 110 -1.29 11.88 23.71
C ASP A 110 0.06 12.53 23.37
N MET A 111 0.71 12.07 22.29
CA MET A 111 1.87 12.75 21.69
C MET A 111 1.50 14.00 20.85
N ARG A 112 0.21 14.35 20.75
CA ARG A 112 -0.31 15.59 20.16
C ARG A 112 0.20 15.83 18.74
N ASP A 113 0.85 16.97 18.52
CA ASP A 113 1.30 17.47 17.20
C ASP A 113 2.56 16.74 16.70
N ALA A 114 3.17 15.90 17.55
CA ALA A 114 4.26 15.04 17.12
C ALA A 114 3.76 13.89 16.24
N VAL A 115 2.54 13.37 16.43
CA VAL A 115 1.98 12.31 15.58
C VAL A 115 0.94 12.91 14.65
N LEU A 116 1.34 13.10 13.39
CA LEU A 116 0.54 13.71 12.33
C LEU A 116 -0.60 12.79 11.88
N SER A 117 -0.32 11.50 11.71
CA SER A 117 -1.34 10.53 11.36
C SER A 117 -0.95 9.10 11.76
N ALA A 118 -1.93 8.22 11.82
CA ALA A 118 -1.75 6.79 12.07
C ALA A 118 -2.51 5.93 11.06
N ALA A 119 -1.85 4.93 10.48
CA ALA A 119 -2.48 3.88 9.69
C ALA A 119 -2.64 2.60 10.52
N VAL A 120 -3.79 1.95 10.37
CA VAL A 120 -4.08 0.62 10.92
C VAL A 120 -4.27 -0.30 9.73
N VAL A 121 -3.40 -1.29 9.61
CA VAL A 121 -3.38 -2.22 8.46
C VAL A 121 -3.44 -3.65 8.97
N PRO A 122 -4.10 -4.59 8.28
CA PRO A 122 -4.07 -5.97 8.69
C PRO A 122 -2.70 -6.55 8.35
N VAL A 123 -2.29 -7.57 9.08
CA VAL A 123 -1.15 -8.38 8.68
C VAL A 123 -1.37 -9.05 7.32
N GLY A 124 -0.36 -8.97 6.45
CA GLY A 124 -0.37 -9.73 5.20
C GLY A 124 -0.34 -11.24 5.46
N LEU A 125 -1.04 -12.02 4.62
CA LEU A 125 -1.15 -13.48 4.75
C LEU A 125 0.20 -14.23 4.74
N THR A 126 1.29 -13.59 4.27
CA THR A 126 2.63 -14.19 4.12
C THR A 126 3.64 -13.79 5.18
N GLN A 127 3.61 -12.54 5.65
CA GLN A 127 4.80 -11.90 6.24
C GLN A 127 5.11 -12.37 7.67
N PHE A 128 4.19 -13.08 8.32
CA PHE A 128 4.36 -13.53 9.70
C PHE A 128 3.95 -14.99 9.97
N SER A 129 3.78 -15.82 8.94
CA SER A 129 3.25 -17.19 9.07
C SER A 129 3.94 -18.08 10.13
N HIS A 130 5.19 -17.79 10.49
CA HIS A 130 5.99 -18.55 11.46
C HIS A 130 5.78 -18.16 12.94
N LEU A 131 5.23 -16.96 13.22
CA LEU A 131 4.96 -16.46 14.58
C LEU A 131 3.46 -16.52 14.93
N TYR A 132 2.65 -17.03 14.01
CA TYR A 132 1.20 -16.99 14.07
C TYR A 132 0.62 -18.17 14.85
N SER A 133 -0.27 -17.85 15.79
CA SER A 133 -1.19 -18.81 16.45
C SER A 133 -2.35 -19.26 15.55
N GLY A 134 -2.30 -18.98 14.25
CA GLY A 134 -3.20 -19.53 13.24
C GLY A 134 -4.52 -18.78 13.01
N ARG A 135 -4.82 -17.68 13.72
CA ARG A 135 -6.04 -16.90 13.44
C ARG A 135 -5.79 -15.89 12.31
N LYS A 136 -6.39 -16.14 11.15
CA LYS A 136 -6.39 -15.21 10.01
C LYS A 136 -7.26 -13.99 10.31
N MET A 137 -6.97 -12.86 9.67
CA MET A 137 -7.85 -11.70 9.68
C MET A 137 -9.17 -12.08 9.00
N ASP A 138 -10.25 -12.15 9.77
CA ASP A 138 -11.60 -12.45 9.30
C ASP A 138 -12.48 -11.19 9.23
N ARG A 139 -13.67 -11.33 8.63
CA ARG A 139 -14.62 -10.23 8.43
C ARG A 139 -15.00 -9.54 9.74
N ASP A 140 -15.25 -10.31 10.80
CA ASP A 140 -15.71 -9.77 12.08
C ASP A 140 -14.60 -9.03 12.82
N THR A 141 -13.37 -9.57 12.75
CA THR A 141 -12.18 -8.91 13.28
C THR A 141 -11.89 -7.61 12.54
N ALA A 142 -11.94 -7.61 11.20
CA ALA A 142 -11.77 -6.40 10.38
C ALA A 142 -12.83 -5.34 10.72
N ARG A 143 -14.11 -5.73 10.87
CA ARG A 143 -15.19 -4.84 11.32
C ARG A 143 -14.91 -4.25 12.69
N SER A 144 -14.46 -5.06 13.64
CA SER A 144 -14.15 -4.61 14.99
C SER A 144 -12.96 -3.65 15.04
N ILE A 145 -11.94 -3.85 14.21
CA ILE A 145 -10.81 -2.93 14.07
C ILE A 145 -11.27 -1.61 13.46
N LEU A 146 -12.02 -1.66 12.34
CA LEU A 146 -12.56 -0.44 11.72
C LEU A 146 -13.45 0.35 12.66
N ALA A 147 -14.27 -0.31 13.48
CA ALA A 147 -15.11 0.38 14.46
C ALA A 147 -14.27 1.19 15.47
N GLN A 148 -13.12 0.67 15.90
CA GLN A 148 -12.18 1.38 16.78
C GLN A 148 -11.53 2.55 16.03
N VAL A 149 -11.00 2.32 14.83
CA VAL A 149 -10.42 3.35 13.96
C VAL A 149 -11.41 4.49 13.74
N GLU A 150 -12.64 4.20 13.34
CA GLU A 150 -13.66 5.22 13.06
C GLU A 150 -14.09 5.98 14.31
N ARG A 151 -14.11 5.33 15.49
CA ARG A 151 -14.36 6.01 16.76
C ARG A 151 -13.29 7.05 17.04
N TRP A 152 -12.02 6.69 16.85
CA TRP A 152 -10.90 7.61 16.97
C TRP A 152 -10.88 8.67 15.88
N GLY A 153 -11.22 8.33 14.64
CA GLY A 153 -11.39 9.27 13.53
C GLY A 153 -12.46 10.33 13.82
N ARG A 154 -13.62 9.93 14.36
CA ARG A 154 -14.66 10.88 14.81
C ARG A 154 -14.19 11.75 15.98
N ARG A 155 -13.40 11.21 16.91
CA ARG A 155 -12.79 11.98 17.99
C ARG A 155 -11.82 13.03 17.42
N ALA A 156 -10.95 12.63 16.50
CA ALA A 156 -10.00 13.49 15.83
C ALA A 156 -10.69 14.63 15.06
N MET A 157 -11.69 14.30 14.26
CA MET A 157 -12.45 15.30 13.50
C MET A 157 -13.07 16.37 14.42
N ARG A 158 -13.61 15.97 15.59
CA ARG A 158 -14.19 16.93 16.56
C ARG A 158 -13.15 17.81 17.27
N LEU A 159 -11.95 17.28 17.54
CA LEU A 159 -10.96 17.95 18.38
C LEU A 159 -9.83 18.62 17.59
N ARG A 160 -9.51 18.14 16.40
CA ARG A 160 -8.45 18.62 15.51
C ARG A 160 -8.97 19.17 14.18
N GLY A 161 -10.23 18.90 13.82
CA GLY A 161 -10.81 19.34 12.54
C GLY A 161 -10.48 18.43 11.35
N GLU A 162 -9.75 17.34 11.58
CA GLU A 162 -9.32 16.38 10.56
C GLU A 162 -9.31 14.95 11.08
N THR A 163 -9.34 13.98 10.17
CA THR A 163 -9.15 12.57 10.51
C THR A 163 -7.68 12.32 10.81
N TRP A 164 -7.37 11.65 11.92
CA TRP A 164 -6.00 11.38 12.34
C TRP A 164 -5.58 9.92 12.17
N VAL A 165 -6.53 9.00 12.34
CA VAL A 165 -6.30 7.55 12.20
C VAL A 165 -7.16 6.96 11.10
N PHE A 166 -6.57 6.05 10.34
CA PHE A 166 -7.16 5.47 9.15
C PHE A 166 -7.01 3.95 9.15
N GLY A 167 -8.02 3.24 8.67
CA GLY A 167 -7.89 1.84 8.27
C GLY A 167 -7.43 1.75 6.83
N SER A 168 -6.61 0.77 6.48
CA SER A 168 -6.27 0.50 5.07
C SER A 168 -7.50 0.07 4.27
N ASP A 169 -7.41 0.23 2.95
CA ASP A 169 -8.43 -0.19 2.01
C ASP A 169 -8.72 -1.69 2.13
N GLU A 170 -7.71 -2.49 2.48
CA GLU A 170 -7.85 -3.93 2.76
C GLU A 170 -8.77 -4.21 3.96
N LEU A 171 -8.72 -3.42 5.04
CA LEU A 171 -9.66 -3.59 6.16
C LEU A 171 -11.11 -3.35 5.72
N TYR A 172 -11.35 -2.33 4.89
CA TYR A 172 -12.70 -2.05 4.36
C TYR A 172 -13.18 -3.19 3.47
N LEU A 173 -12.32 -3.71 2.60
CA LEU A 173 -12.60 -4.89 1.79
C LEU A 173 -12.95 -6.12 2.64
N LEU A 174 -12.09 -6.48 3.60
CA LEU A 174 -12.31 -7.62 4.49
C LEU A 174 -13.59 -7.47 5.32
N ALA A 175 -13.92 -6.24 5.73
CA ALA A 175 -15.13 -5.93 6.48
C ALA A 175 -16.41 -5.88 5.62
N GLU A 176 -16.27 -5.94 4.29
CA GLU A 176 -17.33 -5.71 3.30
C GLU A 176 -18.02 -4.37 3.49
N ARG A 177 -17.22 -3.32 3.63
CA ARG A 177 -17.69 -1.95 3.78
C ARG A 177 -17.20 -1.08 2.64
N GLU A 178 -18.00 -0.09 2.28
CA GLU A 178 -17.60 0.90 1.30
C GLU A 178 -16.39 1.71 1.80
N LEU A 179 -15.51 2.04 0.87
CA LEU A 179 -14.36 2.90 1.13
C LEU A 179 -14.83 4.34 1.39
N PRO A 180 -14.23 5.04 2.36
CA PRO A 180 -14.46 6.46 2.58
C PRO A 180 -14.20 7.32 1.33
N GLY A 181 -14.89 8.46 1.28
CA GLY A 181 -14.66 9.46 0.23
C GLY A 181 -13.39 10.31 0.46
N PRO A 182 -12.99 11.13 -0.51
CA PRO A 182 -11.74 11.91 -0.48
C PRO A 182 -11.54 12.77 0.77
N LYS A 183 -12.62 13.42 1.24
CA LYS A 183 -12.59 14.29 2.43
C LYS A 183 -12.15 13.54 3.69
N HIS A 184 -12.36 12.23 3.76
CA HIS A 184 -11.91 11.44 4.90
C HIS A 184 -10.38 11.44 4.98
N TYR A 185 -9.71 11.23 3.85
CA TYR A 185 -8.26 11.01 3.74
C TYR A 185 -7.43 12.30 3.67
N GLY A 186 -8.05 13.44 3.35
CA GLY A 186 -7.34 14.72 3.22
C GLY A 186 -6.29 14.66 2.12
N GLU A 187 -5.02 14.83 2.49
CA GLU A 187 -3.88 14.80 1.58
C GLU A 187 -3.33 13.38 1.33
N PHE A 188 -4.02 12.33 1.78
CA PHE A 188 -3.60 10.94 1.60
C PHE A 188 -2.22 10.62 2.21
N ALA A 189 -1.92 11.20 3.38
CA ALA A 189 -0.62 11.06 4.06
C ALA A 189 -0.18 9.60 4.39
N GLN A 190 -1.08 8.63 4.21
CA GLN A 190 -0.88 7.22 4.52
C GLN A 190 -1.04 6.31 3.28
N ILE A 191 -0.98 6.87 2.07
CA ILE A 191 -1.22 6.11 0.83
C ILE A 191 -0.25 4.93 0.64
N GLU A 192 1.00 5.08 1.07
CA GLU A 192 2.03 4.02 1.08
C GLU A 192 1.65 2.82 1.96
N ASN A 193 0.74 3.00 2.92
CA ASN A 193 0.18 1.94 3.75
C ASN A 193 -1.10 1.32 3.16
N GLY A 194 -1.42 1.61 1.90
CA GLY A 194 -2.66 1.20 1.27
C GLY A 194 -3.89 1.87 1.89
N VAL A 195 -3.73 3.08 2.44
CA VAL A 195 -4.85 3.88 2.98
C VAL A 195 -5.31 4.89 1.93
N GLY A 196 -6.51 4.70 1.40
CA GLY A 196 -7.13 5.61 0.43
C GLY A 196 -6.53 5.53 -0.96
N ALA A 197 -5.70 4.53 -1.27
CA ALA A 197 -5.08 4.34 -2.58
C ALA A 197 -6.16 4.19 -3.67
N VAL A 198 -7.22 3.44 -3.38
CA VAL A 198 -8.34 3.21 -4.29
C VAL A 198 -9.15 4.48 -4.51
N THR A 199 -9.45 5.21 -3.43
CA THR A 199 -10.18 6.47 -3.51
C THR A 199 -9.38 7.52 -4.28
N SER A 200 -8.07 7.60 -4.05
CA SER A 200 -7.15 8.46 -4.79
C SER A 200 -7.12 8.11 -6.28
N LEU A 201 -7.01 6.82 -6.64
CA LEU A 201 -7.08 6.37 -8.02
C LEU A 201 -8.41 6.75 -8.70
N ARG A 202 -9.55 6.52 -8.03
CA ARG A 202 -10.88 6.91 -8.53
C ARG A 202 -10.97 8.41 -8.81
N MET A 203 -10.40 9.24 -7.93
CA MET A 203 -10.35 10.69 -8.14
C MET A 203 -9.54 11.06 -9.36
N ARG A 204 -8.34 10.49 -9.52
CA ARG A 204 -7.46 10.83 -10.65
C ARG A 204 -8.06 10.39 -11.98
N VAL A 205 -8.65 9.19 -12.03
CA VAL A 205 -9.39 8.73 -13.22
C VAL A 205 -10.55 9.67 -13.52
N ALA A 206 -11.40 9.97 -12.53
CA ALA A 206 -12.54 10.87 -12.73
C ALA A 206 -12.12 12.26 -13.23
N ALA A 207 -11.00 12.80 -12.74
CA ALA A 207 -10.44 14.08 -13.17
C ALA A 207 -9.75 14.05 -14.55
N GLY A 208 -9.58 12.86 -15.14
CA GLY A 208 -8.95 12.68 -16.44
C GLY A 208 -9.86 12.11 -17.52
N LEU A 209 -11.10 11.75 -17.20
CA LEU A 209 -12.03 11.12 -18.14
C LEU A 209 -12.26 11.95 -19.40
N ASP A 210 -12.30 13.28 -19.28
CA ASP A 210 -12.48 14.22 -20.40
C ASP A 210 -11.31 14.25 -21.39
N ARG A 211 -10.13 13.78 -20.97
CA ARG A 211 -8.92 13.71 -21.80
C ARG A 211 -8.73 12.37 -22.51
N VAL A 212 -9.58 11.38 -22.22
CA VAL A 212 -9.44 10.04 -22.77
C VAL A 212 -9.90 10.00 -24.23
N ALA A 213 -9.12 9.35 -25.09
CA ALA A 213 -9.47 9.19 -26.49
C ALA A 213 -10.61 8.19 -26.70
N HIS A 214 -11.37 8.39 -27.78
CA HIS A 214 -12.39 7.42 -28.20
C HIS A 214 -11.70 6.19 -28.80
N ARG A 215 -12.11 5.00 -28.35
CA ARG A 215 -11.52 3.70 -28.67
C ARG A 215 -12.61 2.66 -28.93
N GLU A 216 -13.64 3.04 -29.70
CA GLU A 216 -14.77 2.14 -29.98
C GLU A 216 -14.30 0.85 -30.64
N GLY A 217 -14.83 -0.28 -30.17
CA GLY A 217 -14.52 -1.61 -30.72
C GLY A 217 -13.16 -2.18 -30.30
N GLN A 218 -12.32 -1.42 -29.58
CA GLN A 218 -11.08 -1.96 -29.04
C GLN A 218 -11.33 -2.76 -27.76
N ARG A 219 -10.59 -3.85 -27.59
CA ARG A 219 -10.59 -4.71 -26.41
C ARG A 219 -9.30 -4.53 -25.62
N ILE A 220 -9.42 -4.05 -24.40
CA ILE A 220 -8.31 -3.64 -23.53
C ILE A 220 -8.25 -4.58 -22.33
N GLY A 221 -7.16 -5.31 -22.18
CA GLY A 221 -6.87 -6.07 -20.97
C GLY A 221 -6.38 -5.15 -19.86
N VAL A 222 -6.79 -5.38 -18.62
CA VAL A 222 -6.29 -4.68 -17.44
C VAL A 222 -5.79 -5.71 -16.45
N VAL A 223 -4.46 -5.80 -16.32
CA VAL A 223 -3.81 -6.73 -15.39
C VAL A 223 -3.77 -6.13 -14.00
N THR A 224 -4.16 -6.90 -12.99
CA THR A 224 -4.06 -6.52 -11.58
C THR A 224 -3.80 -7.73 -10.68
N GLY A 225 -3.39 -7.49 -9.43
CA GLY A 225 -3.44 -8.49 -8.37
C GLY A 225 -4.84 -8.66 -7.77
N PHE A 226 -5.05 -9.76 -7.04
CA PHE A 226 -6.33 -10.13 -6.42
C PHE A 226 -6.94 -9.06 -5.52
N ALA A 227 -6.13 -8.28 -4.78
CA ALA A 227 -6.64 -7.34 -3.78
C ALA A 227 -7.50 -6.22 -4.41
N MET A 228 -7.09 -5.76 -5.59
CA MET A 228 -7.75 -4.63 -6.26
C MET A 228 -8.93 -5.06 -7.12
N ALA A 229 -9.02 -6.34 -7.49
CA ALA A 229 -9.99 -6.82 -8.46
C ALA A 229 -11.46 -6.46 -8.14
N PRO A 230 -11.95 -6.60 -6.88
CA PRO A 230 -13.32 -6.21 -6.52
C PRO A 230 -13.61 -4.72 -6.69
N LEU A 231 -12.57 -3.89 -6.72
CA LEU A 231 -12.67 -2.42 -6.72
C LEU A 231 -12.53 -1.81 -8.12
N MET A 232 -12.12 -2.59 -9.11
CA MET A 232 -11.89 -2.14 -10.49
C MET A 232 -13.15 -1.98 -11.31
N LYS A 233 -14.20 -2.75 -11.03
CA LYS A 233 -15.42 -2.72 -11.86
C LYS A 233 -16.00 -1.30 -12.06
N PRO A 234 -16.23 -0.48 -11.02
CA PRO A 234 -16.77 0.87 -11.22
C PRO A 234 -15.85 1.78 -12.04
N LEU A 235 -14.53 1.56 -11.95
CA LEU A 235 -13.53 2.32 -12.67
C LEU A 235 -13.57 1.99 -14.17
N LEU A 236 -13.55 0.69 -14.48
CA LEU A 236 -13.62 0.19 -15.84
C LEU A 236 -14.95 0.51 -16.51
N ASP A 237 -16.06 0.47 -15.77
CA ASP A 237 -17.38 0.89 -16.27
C ASP A 237 -17.39 2.38 -16.66
N SER A 238 -16.73 3.23 -15.86
CA SER A 238 -16.61 4.66 -16.15
C SER A 238 -15.76 4.92 -17.39
N LEU A 239 -14.62 4.22 -17.53
CA LEU A 239 -13.76 4.30 -18.71
C LEU A 239 -14.50 3.81 -19.96
N ARG A 240 -15.16 2.65 -19.89
CA ARG A 240 -15.98 2.09 -20.97
C ARG A 240 -17.02 3.09 -21.49
N GLY A 241 -17.70 3.79 -20.58
CA GLY A 241 -18.73 4.77 -20.94
C GLY A 241 -18.19 5.98 -21.73
N VAL A 242 -16.91 6.34 -21.54
CA VAL A 242 -16.30 7.49 -22.22
C VAL A 242 -15.51 7.07 -23.46
N THR A 243 -14.84 5.92 -23.42
CA THR A 243 -13.99 5.47 -24.54
C THR A 243 -14.76 4.65 -25.58
N GLY A 244 -15.86 3.99 -25.21
CA GLY A 244 -16.50 2.98 -26.06
C GLY A 244 -15.70 1.68 -26.21
N ALA A 245 -14.60 1.52 -25.47
CA ALA A 245 -13.78 0.31 -25.49
C ALA A 245 -14.32 -0.76 -24.55
N GLU A 246 -14.07 -2.02 -24.89
CA GLU A 246 -14.32 -3.18 -24.06
C GLU A 246 -13.15 -3.41 -23.10
N PHE A 247 -13.35 -3.17 -21.81
CA PHE A 247 -12.35 -3.46 -20.78
C PHE A 247 -12.55 -4.84 -20.17
N GLU A 248 -11.49 -5.63 -20.09
CA GLU A 248 -11.46 -6.92 -19.42
C GLU A 248 -10.44 -6.94 -18.29
N LEU A 249 -10.91 -7.25 -17.08
CA LEU A 249 -10.05 -7.38 -15.92
C LEU A 249 -9.38 -8.75 -15.88
N ILE A 250 -8.06 -8.78 -15.81
CA ILE A 250 -7.23 -9.98 -15.78
C ILE A 250 -6.51 -10.02 -14.44
N VAL A 251 -6.87 -10.99 -13.59
CA VAL A 251 -6.25 -11.14 -12.27
C VAL A 251 -5.06 -12.07 -12.38
N ALA A 252 -3.86 -11.55 -12.12
CA ALA A 252 -2.63 -12.33 -12.09
C ALA A 252 -2.31 -12.82 -10.68
N GLU A 253 -1.83 -14.06 -10.58
CA GLU A 253 -1.32 -14.64 -9.34
C GLU A 253 0.18 -14.34 -9.22
N ASN A 254 0.64 -13.98 -8.02
CA ASN A 254 2.04 -13.67 -7.78
C ASN A 254 2.87 -14.97 -7.66
N SER A 255 3.64 -15.31 -8.69
CA SER A 255 4.43 -16.55 -8.69
C SER A 255 5.71 -16.47 -7.87
N LEU A 256 6.26 -15.26 -7.66
CA LEU A 256 7.52 -15.08 -6.93
C LEU A 256 7.34 -15.19 -5.41
N PHE A 257 6.28 -14.57 -4.88
CA PHE A 257 5.98 -14.52 -3.45
C PHE A 257 4.82 -15.43 -3.04
N GLY A 258 4.09 -15.99 -4.01
CA GLY A 258 2.98 -16.92 -3.82
C GLY A 258 1.60 -16.25 -3.83
N PRO A 259 0.52 -17.05 -3.92
CA PRO A 259 -0.87 -16.59 -4.09
C PRO A 259 -1.41 -15.69 -2.97
N THR A 260 -0.75 -15.72 -1.82
CA THR A 260 -1.12 -14.94 -0.64
C THR A 260 -0.61 -13.50 -0.70
N ILE A 261 0.29 -13.18 -1.65
CA ILE A 261 0.58 -11.79 -2.03
C ILE A 261 -0.36 -11.37 -3.15
N THR A 262 -1.24 -10.43 -2.85
CA THR A 262 -2.37 -10.04 -3.71
C THR A 262 -2.24 -8.63 -4.29
N THR A 263 -1.16 -7.91 -3.97
CA THR A 263 -0.89 -6.53 -4.45
C THR A 263 -0.35 -6.55 -5.88
N ALA A 264 -0.93 -5.70 -6.73
CA ALA A 264 -0.58 -5.61 -8.14
C ALA A 264 0.87 -5.17 -8.40
N GLY A 265 1.42 -4.24 -7.60
CA GLY A 265 2.79 -3.73 -7.77
C GLY A 265 3.91 -4.73 -7.43
N LEU A 266 3.58 -5.90 -6.87
CA LEU A 266 4.56 -6.96 -6.61
C LEU A 266 4.54 -8.07 -7.67
N LEU A 267 3.65 -7.97 -8.68
CA LEU A 267 3.65 -8.89 -9.81
C LEU A 267 4.97 -8.77 -10.58
N VAL A 268 5.46 -9.90 -11.06
CA VAL A 268 6.74 -9.99 -11.79
C VAL A 268 6.52 -10.22 -13.29
N GLY A 269 7.57 -10.11 -14.10
CA GLY A 269 7.45 -10.26 -15.55
C GLY A 269 6.84 -11.61 -15.95
N ARG A 270 7.20 -12.68 -15.24
CA ARG A 270 6.59 -14.00 -15.40
C ARG A 270 5.07 -14.02 -15.16
N ASP A 271 4.57 -13.28 -14.19
CA ASP A 271 3.13 -13.26 -13.86
C ASP A 271 2.36 -12.58 -14.99
N ILE A 272 2.89 -11.46 -15.51
CA ILE A 272 2.32 -10.74 -16.65
C ILE A 272 2.31 -11.62 -17.90
N MET A 273 3.43 -12.28 -18.21
CA MET A 273 3.50 -13.20 -19.35
C MET A 273 2.50 -14.35 -19.21
N SER A 274 2.41 -14.98 -18.05
CA SER A 274 1.47 -16.07 -17.80
C SER A 274 0.01 -15.63 -17.91
N ALA A 275 -0.30 -14.38 -17.56
CA ALA A 275 -1.66 -13.85 -17.62
C ALA A 275 -2.09 -13.47 -19.04
N LEU A 276 -1.13 -13.20 -19.94
CA LEU A 276 -1.40 -12.58 -21.24
C LEU A 276 -0.95 -13.41 -22.46
N SER A 277 -0.12 -14.45 -22.30
CA SER A 277 0.49 -15.18 -23.43
C SER A 277 -0.53 -15.73 -24.43
N ASP A 278 -1.69 -16.17 -23.94
CA ASP A 278 -2.72 -16.83 -24.74
C ASP A 278 -3.83 -15.85 -25.18
N ARG A 279 -3.67 -14.55 -24.93
CA ARG A 279 -4.69 -13.50 -25.12
C ARG A 279 -4.60 -12.81 -26.48
N HIS A 280 -4.77 -13.59 -27.55
CA HIS A 280 -4.78 -13.06 -28.94
C HIS A 280 -6.00 -12.20 -29.29
N ASP A 281 -6.93 -12.05 -28.37
CA ASP A 281 -8.19 -11.31 -28.52
C ASP A 281 -8.13 -9.87 -28.03
N LEU A 282 -7.00 -9.43 -27.45
CA LEU A 282 -6.79 -8.08 -26.93
C LEU A 282 -6.04 -7.21 -27.93
N ASP A 283 -6.49 -5.97 -28.11
CA ASP A 283 -5.76 -4.98 -28.91
C ASP A 283 -4.56 -4.43 -28.14
N ILE A 284 -4.72 -4.18 -26.84
CA ILE A 284 -3.66 -3.78 -25.92
C ILE A 284 -3.91 -4.35 -24.51
N ALA A 285 -2.89 -4.38 -23.67
CA ALA A 285 -3.06 -4.61 -22.23
C ALA A 285 -2.40 -3.52 -21.37
N LEU A 286 -3.07 -3.14 -20.30
CA LEU A 286 -2.55 -2.26 -19.26
C LEU A 286 -2.03 -3.09 -18.10
N ILE A 287 -0.83 -2.79 -17.62
CA ILE A 287 -0.23 -3.41 -16.44
C ILE A 287 0.04 -2.33 -15.37
N PRO A 288 0.07 -2.68 -14.07
CA PRO A 288 0.38 -1.70 -13.03
C PRO A 288 1.80 -1.17 -13.22
N ALA A 289 1.99 0.14 -13.33
CA ALA A 289 3.31 0.70 -13.57
C ALA A 289 4.30 0.43 -12.42
N GLU A 290 3.79 0.15 -11.21
CA GLU A 290 4.58 -0.19 -10.03
C GLU A 290 5.31 -1.55 -10.15
N THR A 291 4.97 -2.38 -11.14
CA THR A 291 5.65 -3.69 -11.35
C THR A 291 7.07 -3.55 -11.93
N ILE A 292 7.41 -2.37 -12.46
CA ILE A 292 8.72 -2.08 -13.07
C ILE A 292 9.44 -0.94 -12.34
N ASN A 293 10.77 -0.99 -12.30
CA ASN A 293 11.58 0.11 -11.78
C ASN A 293 11.85 1.20 -12.84
N GLU A 294 12.63 2.22 -12.48
CA GLU A 294 13.03 3.32 -13.37
C GLU A 294 13.78 2.84 -14.63
N ASP A 295 14.49 1.72 -14.53
CA ASP A 295 15.20 1.06 -15.65
C ASP A 295 14.26 0.16 -16.50
N ARG A 296 12.95 0.15 -16.21
CA ARG A 296 11.93 -0.71 -16.85
C ARG A 296 12.18 -2.21 -16.66
N VAL A 297 12.68 -2.59 -15.49
CA VAL A 297 12.98 -3.97 -15.11
C VAL A 297 12.04 -4.43 -14.01
N PHE A 298 11.48 -5.64 -14.17
CA PHE A 298 10.65 -6.31 -13.18
C PHE A 298 11.49 -6.90 -12.03
N LEU A 299 10.85 -7.29 -10.93
CA LEU A 299 11.54 -7.90 -9.77
C LEU A 299 12.26 -9.22 -10.08
N ASP A 300 11.85 -9.93 -11.13
CA ASP A 300 12.46 -11.18 -11.61
C ASP A 300 13.46 -10.96 -12.77
N ASP A 301 13.98 -9.74 -12.89
CA ASP A 301 15.03 -9.32 -13.83
C ASP A 301 14.63 -9.34 -15.33
N TYR A 302 13.36 -9.61 -15.67
CA TYR A 302 12.87 -9.37 -17.03
C TYR A 302 12.82 -7.86 -17.33
N THR A 303 13.19 -7.47 -18.55
CA THR A 303 12.96 -6.11 -19.05
C THR A 303 11.54 -5.98 -19.59
N LEU A 304 10.96 -4.78 -19.55
CA LEU A 304 9.67 -4.49 -20.16
C LEU A 304 9.67 -4.83 -21.66
N GLU A 305 10.76 -4.53 -22.35
CA GLU A 305 10.95 -4.85 -23.76
C GLU A 305 10.89 -6.36 -24.01
N ALA A 306 11.56 -7.19 -23.19
CA ALA A 306 11.52 -8.65 -23.33
C ALA A 306 10.11 -9.23 -23.07
N VAL A 307 9.36 -8.66 -22.12
CA VAL A 307 7.96 -9.04 -21.87
C VAL A 307 7.05 -8.60 -23.01
N ARG A 308 7.27 -7.43 -23.61
CA ARG A 308 6.53 -6.98 -24.79
C ARG A 308 6.73 -7.90 -25.99
N GLU A 309 7.97 -8.30 -26.25
CA GLU A 309 8.32 -9.18 -27.36
C GLU A 309 7.74 -10.60 -27.23
N SER A 310 7.40 -11.04 -26.01
CA SER A 310 6.84 -12.37 -25.76
C SER A 310 5.31 -12.42 -25.80
N LEU A 311 4.62 -11.28 -25.95
CA LEU A 311 3.17 -11.18 -25.87
C LEU A 311 2.52 -10.86 -27.23
N PRO A 312 1.30 -11.35 -27.48
CA PRO A 312 0.65 -11.16 -28.78
C PRO A 312 0.04 -9.77 -28.97
N MET A 313 0.12 -8.90 -27.97
CA MET A 313 -0.37 -7.52 -28.01
C MET A 313 0.61 -6.55 -27.34
N PRO A 314 0.58 -5.26 -27.70
CA PRO A 314 1.29 -4.23 -26.97
C PRO A 314 0.81 -4.12 -25.51
N ILE A 315 1.78 -4.04 -24.58
CA ILE A 315 1.50 -3.78 -23.17
C ILE A 315 1.99 -2.40 -22.73
N PHE A 316 1.22 -1.74 -21.89
CA PHE A 316 1.51 -0.40 -21.37
C PHE A 316 1.46 -0.39 -19.84
N PRO A 317 2.58 -0.07 -19.18
CA PRO A 317 2.57 0.29 -17.76
C PRO A 317 1.73 1.55 -17.54
N SER A 318 0.83 1.50 -16.57
CA SER A 318 -0.08 2.60 -16.26
C SER A 318 -0.25 2.79 -14.75
N TYR A 319 -0.20 4.04 -14.29
CA TYR A 319 -0.49 4.40 -12.89
C TYR A 319 -1.97 4.71 -12.66
N GLU A 320 -2.68 5.15 -13.69
CA GLU A 320 -4.02 5.69 -13.53
C GLU A 320 -4.92 5.57 -14.77
N PHE A 321 -4.61 4.69 -15.72
CA PHE A 321 -5.32 4.46 -16.98
C PHE A 321 -5.27 5.65 -17.95
N ILE A 322 -5.59 6.84 -17.47
CA ILE A 322 -5.65 8.09 -18.22
C ILE A 322 -4.30 8.38 -18.90
N ASP A 323 -3.19 8.14 -18.20
CA ASP A 323 -1.82 8.33 -18.69
C ASP A 323 -1.54 7.58 -20.02
N VAL A 324 -2.17 6.42 -20.21
CA VAL A 324 -2.06 5.65 -21.45
C VAL A 324 -3.20 5.98 -22.42
N LEU A 325 -4.43 6.13 -21.92
CA LEU A 325 -5.63 6.22 -22.76
C LEU A 325 -5.89 7.62 -23.34
N GLN A 326 -5.11 8.64 -22.99
CA GLN A 326 -5.20 9.99 -23.56
C GLN A 326 -4.91 10.10 -25.06
N SER A 327 -4.17 9.13 -25.62
CA SER A 327 -3.77 9.16 -27.03
C SER A 327 -4.29 7.94 -27.78
N GLU A 328 -4.87 8.16 -28.95
CA GLU A 328 -5.20 7.07 -29.89
C GLU A 328 -3.94 6.29 -30.31
N ALA A 329 -2.78 6.97 -30.36
CA ALA A 329 -1.50 6.37 -30.72
C ALA A 329 -0.97 5.38 -29.67
N SER A 330 -1.51 5.37 -28.45
CA SER A 330 -1.21 4.32 -27.46
C SER A 330 -1.79 2.95 -27.85
N GLY A 331 -2.48 2.83 -28.99
CA GLY A 331 -2.76 1.56 -29.67
C GLY A 331 -2.12 1.44 -31.06
N ILE A 332 -1.35 2.44 -31.50
CA ILE A 332 -0.72 2.52 -32.81
C ILE A 332 0.68 3.13 -32.63
N LEU A 333 1.63 2.34 -32.15
CA LEU A 333 3.04 2.68 -32.31
C LEU A 333 3.80 1.46 -32.83
N ALA A 334 4.07 1.57 -34.14
CA ALA A 334 5.12 1.00 -35.00
C ALA A 334 6.04 -0.08 -34.45
#